data_AF-A0A6N9E172-F1
#
_entry.id   AF-A0A6N9E172-F1
#
_cell.length_a   1.000
_cell.length_b   1.000
_cell.length_c   1.000
_cell.angle_alpha   90.00
_cell.angle_beta   90.00
_cell.angle_gamma   90.00
#
_symmetry.space_group_name_H-M   'P 1'
#
loop_
_entity.id
_entity.type
_entity.pdbx_description
1 polymer ?
#
loop_
_entity_poly.entity_id
_entity_poly.type
_entity_poly.pdbx_seq_one_letter_code
_entity_poly.pdbx_strand_id
1 'polypeptide(L)'
;MKCHSVDAQVGQRKRIHWSAARPVPHERKATRFAHKVHFSLLDDKGCLTCHTLNPEAEVMASFKDADPLTFTSSFRAMKKTVCTTCHTSDRVEDTCLTCHNYHLGTVSTVLSKAPLTVSSP
;
A
#
# COMPACT_ATOMS: atom_id res chain seq x y z
N MET A 1 3.08 -6.13 -2.69
CA MET A 1 4.51 -6.49 -2.66
C MET A 1 5.36 -5.23 -2.61
N LYS A 2 6.61 -5.32 -2.17
CA LYS A 2 7.60 -4.23 -2.22
C LYS A 2 8.79 -4.72 -3.07
N CYS A 3 9.21 -3.93 -4.04
CA CYS A 3 10.35 -4.24 -4.90
C CYS A 3 11.51 -3.30 -4.56
N HIS A 4 12.74 -3.77 -4.75
CA HIS A 4 13.97 -3.04 -4.47
C HIS A 4 14.92 -3.19 -5.66
N SER A 5 15.62 -2.14 -6.04
CA SER A 5 16.60 -2.20 -7.12
C SER A 5 17.98 -2.64 -6.61
N VAL A 6 18.83 -3.09 -7.53
CA VAL A 6 20.18 -3.55 -7.24
C VAL A 6 21.15 -2.89 -8.20
N ASP A 7 22.00 -2.01 -7.67
CA ASP A 7 23.08 -1.42 -8.43
C ASP A 7 24.20 -2.45 -8.60
N ALA A 8 24.66 -2.61 -9.83
CA ALA A 8 25.81 -3.43 -10.17
C ALA A 8 26.77 -2.63 -11.06
N GLN A 9 27.94 -2.31 -10.53
CA GLN A 9 29.03 -1.70 -11.29
C GLN A 9 30.19 -2.70 -11.40
N VAL A 10 30.83 -2.77 -12.57
CA VAL A 10 31.95 -3.70 -12.84
C VAL A 10 33.06 -3.44 -11.82
N GLY A 11 33.53 -4.52 -11.17
CA GLY A 11 34.57 -4.44 -10.14
C GLY A 11 34.09 -3.97 -8.75
N GLN A 12 32.79 -3.68 -8.57
CA GLN A 12 32.23 -3.28 -7.28
C GLN A 12 31.26 -4.33 -6.72
N ARG A 13 31.05 -4.29 -5.40
CA ARG A 13 30.04 -5.10 -4.74
C ARG A 13 28.65 -4.60 -5.14
N LYS A 14 27.76 -5.53 -5.49
CA LYS A 14 26.35 -5.20 -5.77
C LYS A 14 25.72 -4.55 -4.53
N ARG A 15 25.01 -3.45 -4.73
CA ARG A 15 24.33 -2.70 -3.66
C ARG A 15 22.83 -2.78 -3.85
N ILE A 16 22.12 -3.27 -2.85
CA ILE A 16 20.66 -3.29 -2.86
C ILE A 16 20.17 -1.92 -2.36
N HIS A 17 19.36 -1.23 -3.16
CA HIS A 17 18.72 0.04 -2.79
C HIS A 17 17.49 -0.25 -1.94
N TRP A 18 17.77 -0.76 -0.75
CA TRP A 18 16.80 -1.09 0.26
C TRP A 18 17.01 -0.19 1.47
N SER A 19 15.92 0.40 1.95
CA SER A 19 15.88 1.00 3.27
C SER A 19 14.72 0.38 4.04
N ALA A 20 14.94 0.17 5.33
CA ALA A 20 13.85 -0.18 6.23
C ALA A 20 12.77 0.91 6.15
N ALA A 21 11.49 0.51 6.24
CA ALA A 21 10.41 1.47 6.30
C ALA A 21 10.65 2.42 7.49
N ARG A 22 10.74 3.72 7.22
CA ARG A 22 10.81 4.78 8.23
C ARG A 22 9.45 5.48 8.24
N PRO A 23 8.45 4.94 8.95
CA PRO A 23 7.17 5.61 9.06
C PRO A 23 7.39 6.98 9.70
N VAL A 24 6.91 8.04 9.06
CA VAL A 24 6.89 9.35 9.67
C VAL A 24 5.90 9.28 10.85
N PRO A 25 6.31 9.66 12.06
CA PRO A 25 5.41 9.68 13.21
C PRO A 25 4.13 10.44 12.85
N HIS A 26 2.99 9.87 13.19
CA HIS A 26 1.65 10.42 12.93
C HIS A 26 1.20 10.43 11.47
N GLU A 27 2.02 10.09 10.48
CA GLU A 27 1.51 9.90 9.11
C GLU A 27 0.87 8.51 8.95
N ARG A 28 -0.38 8.51 8.48
CA ARG A 28 -1.14 7.30 8.16
C ARG A 28 -1.52 7.38 6.69
N LYS A 29 -1.42 6.25 5.97
CA LYS A 29 -1.97 6.16 4.60
C LYS A 29 -3.48 6.36 4.63
N ALA A 30 -4.02 7.09 3.66
CA ALA A 30 -5.46 7.32 3.54
C ALA A 30 -6.26 6.03 3.34
N THR A 31 -5.65 5.01 2.74
CA THR A 31 -6.26 3.71 2.48
C THR A 31 -5.41 2.57 3.03
N ARG A 32 -6.08 1.45 3.33
CA ARG A 32 -5.45 0.19 3.70
C ARG A 32 -5.92 -0.92 2.77
N PHE A 33 -5.03 -1.88 2.51
CA PHE A 33 -5.36 -3.08 1.76
C PHE A 33 -4.52 -4.25 2.26
N ALA A 34 -5.16 -5.40 2.47
CA ALA A 34 -4.50 -6.62 2.93
C ALA A 34 -4.70 -7.73 1.89
N HIS A 35 -3.65 -8.07 1.13
CA HIS A 35 -3.70 -9.15 0.14
C HIS A 35 -4.12 -10.49 0.76
N LYS A 36 -3.60 -10.82 1.94
CA LYS A 36 -3.78 -12.12 2.60
C LYS A 36 -5.24 -12.51 2.76
N VAL A 37 -6.12 -11.58 3.12
CA VAL A 37 -7.55 -11.88 3.34
C VAL A 37 -8.31 -12.15 2.04
N HIS A 38 -7.72 -11.83 0.89
CA HIS A 38 -8.32 -12.04 -0.43
C HIS A 38 -7.76 -13.27 -1.13
N PHE A 39 -6.73 -13.95 -0.57
CA PHE A 39 -6.10 -15.08 -1.25
C PHE A 39 -7.01 -16.29 -1.44
N SER A 40 -8.01 -16.47 -0.59
CA SER A 40 -9.03 -17.51 -0.78
C SER A 40 -9.94 -17.27 -1.99
N LEU A 41 -9.89 -16.07 -2.60
CA LEU A 41 -10.64 -15.74 -3.81
C LEU A 41 -9.88 -16.07 -5.11
N LEU A 42 -8.59 -16.44 -5.00
CA LEU A 42 -7.79 -16.78 -6.18
C LEU A 42 -8.31 -18.10 -6.76
N ASP A 43 -8.74 -18.04 -8.01
CA ASP A 43 -9.11 -19.18 -8.82
C ASP A 43 -7.97 -19.51 -9.81
N ASP A 44 -8.27 -20.26 -10.87
CA ASP A 44 -7.30 -20.61 -11.92
C ASP A 44 -6.70 -19.38 -12.62
N LYS A 45 -7.33 -18.20 -12.51
CA LYS A 45 -6.77 -16.93 -13.03
C LYS A 45 -5.69 -16.35 -12.11
N GLY A 46 -5.59 -16.83 -10.87
CA GLY A 46 -4.60 -16.42 -9.89
C GLY A 46 -4.57 -14.91 -9.69
N CYS A 47 -3.42 -14.27 -9.94
CA CYS A 47 -3.29 -12.81 -9.77
C CYS A 47 -4.27 -12.01 -10.65
N LEU A 48 -4.68 -12.59 -11.79
CA LEU A 48 -5.57 -11.95 -12.76
C LEU A 48 -7.03 -11.92 -12.32
N THR A 49 -7.39 -12.56 -11.19
CA THR A 49 -8.70 -12.39 -10.57
C THR A 49 -8.95 -10.93 -10.18
N CYS A 50 -7.92 -10.21 -9.74
CA CYS A 50 -8.02 -8.80 -9.32
C CYS A 50 -7.17 -7.83 -10.15
N HIS A 51 -6.13 -8.30 -10.82
CA HIS A 51 -5.22 -7.46 -11.61
C HIS A 51 -5.47 -7.57 -13.10
N THR A 52 -5.40 -6.43 -13.79
CA THR A 52 -5.34 -6.37 -15.24
C THR A 52 -3.91 -6.14 -15.69
N LEU A 53 -3.44 -6.95 -16.65
CA LEU A 53 -2.13 -6.74 -17.27
C LEU A 53 -2.08 -5.41 -18.02
N ASN A 54 -0.92 -4.78 -18.00
CA ASN A 54 -0.61 -3.62 -18.83
C ASN A 54 0.29 -4.09 -19.99
N PRO A 55 -0.27 -4.40 -21.18
CA PRO A 55 0.53 -4.89 -22.31
C PRO A 55 1.46 -3.82 -22.88
N GLU A 56 1.18 -2.54 -22.60
CA GLU A 56 2.00 -1.39 -23.01
C GLU A 56 3.16 -1.14 -22.02
N ALA A 57 3.23 -1.87 -20.91
CA ALA A 57 4.31 -1.71 -19.95
C ALA A 57 5.63 -2.24 -20.53
N GLU A 58 6.62 -1.36 -20.67
CA GLU A 58 8.00 -1.75 -20.97
C GLU A 58 8.72 -2.25 -19.72
N VAL A 59 8.18 -3.29 -19.08
CA VAL A 59 8.69 -3.85 -17.81
C VAL A 59 10.17 -4.22 -17.94
N MET A 60 10.59 -4.73 -19.09
CA MET A 60 11.99 -5.08 -19.35
C MET A 60 12.91 -3.85 -19.41
N ALA A 61 12.41 -2.69 -19.84
CA ALA A 61 13.18 -1.46 -19.83
C ALA A 61 13.52 -1.01 -18.41
N SER A 62 12.62 -1.26 -17.44
CA SER A 62 12.86 -0.99 -16.02
C SER A 62 13.94 -1.83 -15.36
N PHE A 63 14.54 -2.79 -16.07
CA PHE A 63 15.71 -3.55 -15.61
C PHE A 63 17.00 -3.15 -16.33
N LYS A 64 16.96 -2.15 -17.23
CA LYS A 64 18.16 -1.64 -17.91
C LYS A 64 19.04 -0.82 -16.98
N ASP A 65 18.42 -0.20 -15.98
CA ASP A 65 19.10 0.48 -14.90
C ASP A 65 18.68 -0.13 -13.56
N ALA A 66 19.27 0.38 -12.49
CA ALA A 66 18.98 -0.01 -11.13
C ALA A 66 18.26 1.12 -10.37
N ASP A 67 17.56 2.01 -11.07
CA ASP A 67 16.80 3.09 -10.45
C ASP A 67 15.37 2.59 -10.12
N PRO A 68 14.95 2.56 -8.85
CA PRO A 68 13.59 2.14 -8.51
C PRO A 68 12.52 3.14 -8.95
N LEU A 69 12.89 4.37 -9.34
CA LEU A 69 11.98 5.41 -9.81
C LEU A 69 11.63 5.26 -11.30
N THR A 70 12.40 4.50 -12.07
CA THR A 70 12.15 4.22 -13.51
C THR A 70 11.32 2.95 -13.71
N PHE A 71 10.87 2.31 -12.62
CA PHE A 71 10.09 1.08 -12.66
C PHE A 71 8.68 1.29 -13.24
N THR A 72 8.33 0.47 -14.22
CA THR A 72 6.99 0.37 -14.80
C THR A 72 6.35 -0.97 -14.42
N SER A 73 5.14 -0.92 -13.84
CA SER A 73 4.41 -2.13 -13.45
C SER A 73 3.84 -2.88 -14.66
N SER A 74 3.94 -4.21 -14.64
CA SER A 74 3.24 -5.10 -15.59
C SER A 74 1.72 -5.12 -15.41
N PHE A 75 1.20 -4.46 -14.38
CA PHE A 75 -0.23 -4.34 -14.10
C PHE A 75 -0.70 -2.90 -14.23
N ARG A 76 -1.94 -2.73 -14.69
CA ARG A 76 -2.61 -1.42 -14.65
C ARG A 76 -2.91 -1.04 -13.20
N ALA A 77 -2.99 0.27 -12.94
CA ALA A 77 -3.42 0.77 -11.64
C ALA A 77 -4.81 0.20 -11.28
N MET A 78 -4.94 -0.29 -10.05
CA MET A 78 -6.19 -0.89 -9.58
C MET A 78 -7.28 0.18 -9.43
N LYS A 79 -8.46 -0.09 -9.98
CA LYS A 79 -9.63 0.80 -9.88
C LYS A 79 -10.46 0.45 -8.66
N LYS A 80 -11.09 1.44 -8.04
CA LYS A 80 -12.07 1.26 -6.94
C LYS A 80 -13.16 0.24 -7.28
N THR A 81 -13.58 0.20 -8.56
CA THR A 81 -14.63 -0.69 -9.06
C THR A 81 -14.32 -2.16 -8.86
N VAL A 82 -13.04 -2.55 -8.85
CA VAL A 82 -12.62 -3.94 -8.56
C VAL A 82 -13.01 -4.30 -7.12
N CYS A 83 -12.76 -3.41 -6.16
CA CYS A 83 -13.12 -3.64 -4.76
C CYS A 83 -14.64 -3.72 -4.58
N THR A 84 -15.39 -2.80 -5.20
CA THR A 84 -16.86 -2.72 -5.06
C THR A 84 -17.62 -3.80 -5.83
N THR A 85 -16.93 -4.69 -6.55
CA THR A 85 -17.57 -5.89 -7.14
C THR A 85 -17.88 -6.93 -6.06
N CYS A 86 -17.13 -6.93 -4.95
CA CYS A 86 -17.36 -7.84 -3.81
C CYS A 86 -17.78 -7.11 -2.54
N HIS A 87 -17.26 -5.91 -2.30
CA HIS A 87 -17.68 -5.05 -1.20
C HIS A 87 -18.94 -4.28 -1.59
N THR A 88 -20.08 -4.84 -1.22
CA THR A 88 -21.41 -4.29 -1.42
C THR A 88 -22.22 -4.46 -0.13
N SER A 89 -23.23 -3.62 0.05
CA SER A 89 -24.14 -3.63 1.22
C SER A 89 -24.67 -5.02 1.57
N ASP A 90 -24.86 -5.87 0.55
CA ASP A 90 -25.54 -7.15 0.69
C ASP A 90 -24.60 -8.34 0.85
N ARG A 91 -23.26 -8.13 0.85
CA ARG A 91 -22.28 -9.24 0.84
C ARG A 91 -21.12 -9.04 1.80
N VAL A 92 -20.31 -8.02 1.55
CA VAL A 92 -19.11 -7.70 2.36
C VAL A 92 -19.15 -6.23 2.65
N GLU A 93 -19.00 -5.86 3.92
CA GLU A 93 -19.08 -4.48 4.40
C GLU A 93 -18.44 -3.48 3.42
N ASP A 94 -19.23 -2.50 2.98
CA ASP A 94 -18.88 -1.51 1.96
C ASP A 94 -18.83 -0.07 2.50
N THR A 95 -18.67 0.07 3.82
CA THR A 95 -18.56 1.37 4.47
C THR A 95 -17.27 2.09 4.07
N CYS A 96 -17.23 3.42 4.22
CA CYS A 96 -16.03 4.20 3.94
C CYS A 96 -14.81 3.71 4.74
N LEU A 97 -15.05 3.22 5.96
CA LEU A 97 -14.03 2.75 6.90
C LEU A 97 -13.50 1.35 6.56
N THR A 98 -14.13 0.61 5.65
CA THR A 98 -13.59 -0.65 5.12
C THR A 98 -12.22 -0.41 4.47
N CYS A 99 -12.15 0.59 3.58
CA CYS A 99 -10.96 0.92 2.81
C CYS A 99 -10.15 2.07 3.41
N HIS A 100 -10.82 3.09 3.95
CA HIS A 100 -10.18 4.32 4.39
C HIS A 100 -9.85 4.29 5.88
N ASN A 101 -8.65 4.76 6.21
CA ASN A 101 -8.32 5.05 7.60
C ASN A 101 -8.95 6.41 7.97
N TYR A 102 -9.66 6.44 9.10
CA TYR A 102 -10.09 7.68 9.73
C TYR A 102 -9.03 8.11 10.76
N HIS A 103 -8.90 9.41 11.01
CA HIS A 103 -7.81 10.02 11.79
C HIS A 103 -6.42 9.87 11.17
N LEU A 104 -6.23 10.53 10.03
CA LEU A 104 -4.91 10.73 9.43
C LEU A 104 -4.18 11.83 10.22
N GLY A 105 -2.93 11.62 10.60
CA GLY A 105 -2.17 12.64 11.32
C GLY A 105 -2.29 12.55 12.85
N THR A 106 -1.85 13.63 13.50
CA THR A 106 -2.01 13.82 14.94
C THR A 106 -3.42 14.32 15.24
N VAL A 107 -4.18 13.56 16.03
CA VAL A 107 -5.48 14.01 16.53
C VAL A 107 -5.26 14.71 17.87
N SER A 108 -5.42 16.04 17.90
CA SER A 108 -5.46 16.78 19.15
C SER A 108 -6.87 16.67 19.74
N THR A 109 -7.06 15.86 20.77
CA THR A 109 -8.31 15.83 21.52
C THR A 109 -8.38 17.03 22.46
N VAL A 110 -9.57 17.57 22.67
CA VAL A 110 -9.81 18.74 23.55
C VAL A 110 -9.41 18.43 25.01
N LEU A 111 -9.49 17.14 25.41
CA LEU A 111 -9.07 16.66 26.74
C LEU A 111 -7.57 16.80 27.01
N SER A 112 -6.71 16.76 25.99
CA SER A 112 -5.26 16.91 26.19
C SER A 112 -4.83 18.33 26.61
N LYS A 113 -5.77 19.30 26.60
CA LYS A 113 -5.56 20.68 27.05
C LYS A 113 -6.25 21.00 28.38
N ALA A 114 -7.03 20.09 28.94
CA ALA A 114 -7.66 20.31 30.24
C ALA A 114 -6.60 20.14 31.35
N PRO A 115 -6.41 21.12 32.24
CA PRO A 115 -5.58 20.92 33.42
C PRO A 115 -6.14 19.75 34.23
N LEU A 116 -5.28 18.76 34.52
CA LEU A 116 -5.60 17.71 35.48
C LEU A 116 -5.70 18.35 36.86
N THR A 117 -6.91 18.74 37.24
CA THR A 117 -7.20 19.11 38.64
C THR A 117 -7.38 17.82 39.41
N VAL A 118 -6.28 17.34 39.98
CA VAL A 118 -6.34 16.32 41.04
C VAL A 118 -6.81 17.04 42.29
N SER A 119 -8.09 16.95 42.59
CA SER A 119 -8.61 17.25 43.93
C SER A 119 -8.24 16.08 44.84
N SER A 120 -7.23 16.28 45.69
CA SER A 120 -6.95 15.40 46.83
C SER A 120 -8.02 15.58 47.93
N PRO A 121 -8.32 14.53 48.72
CA PRO A 121 -9.42 14.49 49.70
C PRO A 121 -9.22 15.41 50.90
#